data_AF-A0A1F6FPF6-F1
#
_entry.id   AF-A0A1F6FPF6-F1
#
_cell.length_a   1.000
_cell.length_b   1.000
_cell.length_c   1.000
_cell.angle_alpha   90.00
_cell.angle_beta   90.00
_cell.angle_gamma   90.00
#
_symmetry.space_group_name_H-M   'P 1'
#
loop_
_entity.id
_entity.type
_entity.pdbx_description
1 polymer ?
#
loop_
_entity_poly.entity_id
_entity_poly.type
_entity_poly.pdbx_seq_one_letter_code
_entity_poly.pdbx_strand_id
1 'polypeptide(L)'
;MTPTTPVTPTTFAELVVFFVDIINSLIVVIFALAFIVMMWKIIDAWIIHADNDTKREEGKMIALTSVIVMVIMASIWGILSFLKASIF
;
A
#
# COMPACT_ATOMS: atom_id res chain seq x y z
N MET A 1 -7.57 -37.18 -2.46
CA MET A 1 -6.65 -36.65 -1.43
C MET A 1 -5.28 -36.55 -2.08
N THR A 2 -4.92 -35.38 -2.61
CA THR A 2 -3.59 -35.13 -3.15
C THR A 2 -2.62 -34.81 -2.01
N PRO A 3 -1.34 -35.17 -2.15
CA PRO A 3 -0.40 -35.31 -1.04
C PRO A 3 0.02 -33.95 -0.50
N THR A 4 0.06 -33.87 0.82
CA THR A 4 0.69 -32.79 1.58
C THR A 4 2.20 -32.84 1.40
N THR A 5 2.79 -31.98 0.57
CA THR A 5 4.25 -31.80 0.50
C THR A 5 4.68 -30.45 1.06
N PRO A 6 5.80 -30.40 1.83
CA PRO A 6 6.27 -29.20 2.52
C PRO A 6 6.66 -28.09 1.54
N VAL A 7 6.52 -26.85 2.01
CA VAL A 7 6.64 -25.53 1.35
C VAL A 7 8.01 -25.18 0.73
N THR A 8 8.68 -26.10 0.04
CA THR A 8 9.87 -25.77 -0.76
C THR A 8 9.44 -25.52 -2.20
N PRO A 9 9.40 -24.26 -2.69
CA PRO A 9 8.94 -23.96 -4.03
C PRO A 9 9.93 -24.56 -5.04
N THR A 10 9.52 -25.61 -5.75
CA THR A 10 10.37 -26.35 -6.69
C THR A 10 10.13 -25.95 -8.15
N THR A 11 9.11 -25.12 -8.38
CA THR A 11 8.72 -24.61 -9.70
C THR A 11 8.82 -23.08 -9.70
N PHE A 12 9.34 -22.48 -10.79
CA PHE A 12 9.41 -21.02 -10.94
C PHE A 12 8.06 -20.33 -10.69
N ALA A 13 6.96 -20.97 -11.10
CA ALA A 13 5.60 -20.51 -10.85
C ALA A 13 5.28 -20.37 -9.34
N GLU A 14 5.72 -21.31 -8.50
CA GLU A 14 5.45 -21.28 -7.06
C GLU A 14 6.25 -20.16 -6.37
N LEU A 15 7.50 -19.92 -6.79
CA LEU A 15 8.28 -18.79 -6.31
C LEU A 15 7.60 -17.46 -6.65
N VAL A 16 7.13 -17.31 -7.89
CA VAL A 16 6.47 -16.07 -8.31
C VAL A 16 5.16 -15.85 -7.52
N VAL A 17 4.34 -16.89 -7.35
CA VAL A 17 3.11 -16.80 -6.53
C VAL A 17 3.43 -16.45 -5.08
N PHE A 18 4.48 -17.03 -4.49
CA PHE A 18 4.92 -16.69 -3.13
C PHE A 18 5.31 -15.20 -3.00
N PHE A 19 6.05 -14.64 -3.97
CA PHE A 19 6.36 -13.21 -3.98
C PHE A 19 5.11 -12.34 -4.20
N VAL A 20 4.17 -12.77 -5.06
CA VAL A 20 2.88 -12.08 -5.26
C VAL A 20 2.10 -11.99 -3.95
N ASP A 21 2.04 -13.07 -3.18
CA ASP A 21 1.32 -13.09 -1.89
C ASP A 21 1.98 -12.19 -0.84
N ILE A 22 3.32 -12.16 -0.78
CA ILE A 22 4.04 -11.22 0.10
C ILE A 22 3.72 -9.78 -0.28
N ILE A 23 3.75 -9.45 -1.57
CA ILE A 23 3.41 -8.11 -2.07
C ILE A 23 1.96 -7.79 -1.72
N ASN A 24 1.03 -8.74 -1.89
CA ASN A 24 -0.38 -8.56 -1.54
C ASN A 24 -0.56 -8.24 -0.05
N SER A 25 0.09 -9.00 0.82
CA SER A 25 0.04 -8.75 2.26
C SER A 25 0.63 -7.39 2.62
N LEU A 26 1.70 -6.96 1.93
CA LEU A 26 2.31 -5.65 2.15
C LEU A 26 1.37 -4.50 1.76
N ILE A 27 0.50 -4.67 0.75
CA ILE A 27 -0.53 -3.68 0.38
C ILE A 27 -1.46 -3.40 1.55
N VAL A 28 -1.97 -4.46 2.19
CA VAL A 28 -2.90 -4.32 3.31
C VAL A 28 -2.25 -3.55 4.46
N VAL A 29 -0.96 -3.81 4.71
CA VAL A 29 -0.18 -3.07 5.70
C VAL A 29 -0.01 -1.60 5.32
N ILE A 30 0.31 -1.29 4.06
CA ILE A 30 0.45 0.11 3.62
C ILE A 30 -0.90 0.83 3.62
N PHE A 31 -1.99 0.16 3.26
CA PHE A 31 -3.33 0.72 3.37
C PHE A 31 -3.69 1.04 4.83
N ALA A 32 -3.37 0.15 5.76
CA ALA A 32 -3.56 0.40 7.18
C ALA A 32 -2.74 1.62 7.66
N LEU A 33 -1.47 1.73 7.24
CA LEU A 33 -0.63 2.90 7.53
C LEU A 33 -1.21 4.18 6.92
N ALA A 34 -1.70 4.11 5.68
CA ALA A 34 -2.35 5.24 5.01
C ALA A 34 -3.61 5.68 5.75
N PHE A 35 -4.40 4.75 6.27
CA PHE A 35 -5.59 5.04 7.04
C PHE A 35 -5.24 5.74 8.37
N ILE A 36 -4.22 5.24 9.07
CA ILE A 36 -3.70 5.87 10.29
C ILE A 36 -3.19 7.29 10.01
N VAL A 37 -2.42 7.47 8.94
CA VAL A 37 -1.91 8.78 8.54
C VAL A 37 -3.05 9.72 8.15
N MET A 38 -4.07 9.25 7.42
CA MET A 38 -5.25 10.04 7.07
C MET A 38 -5.99 10.52 8.32
N MET A 39 -6.19 9.65 9.32
CA MET A 39 -6.80 10.03 10.59
C MET A 39 -5.93 11.03 11.36
N TRP A 40 -4.62 10.83 11.43
CA TRP A 40 -3.71 11.73 12.13
C TRP A 40 -3.64 13.11 11.45
N LYS A 41 -3.62 13.15 10.10
CA LYS A 41 -3.64 14.38 9.31
C LYS A 41 -4.92 15.19 9.53
N ILE A 42 -6.09 14.54 9.68
CA ILE A 42 -7.34 15.24 10.00
C ILE A 42 -7.24 15.90 11.38
N ILE A 43 -6.74 15.17 12.39
CA ILE A 43 -6.60 15.71 13.74
C ILE A 43 -5.62 16.89 13.77
N ASP A 44 -4.48 16.77 13.10
CA ASP A 44 -3.47 17.82 13.01
C ASP A 44 -4.01 19.06 12.26
N ALA A 45 -4.74 18.83 11.16
CA ALA A 45 -5.35 19.88 10.35
C ALA A 45 -6.53 20.58 11.01
N TRP A 46 -7.29 19.93 11.88
CA TRP A 46 -8.51 20.51 12.46
C TRP A 46 -8.34 20.94 13.92
N ILE A 47 -7.52 20.25 14.71
CA ILE A 47 -7.44 20.44 16.16
C ILE A 47 -6.21 21.25 16.59
N ILE A 48 -5.05 21.10 15.93
CA ILE A 48 -3.81 21.70 16.42
C ILE A 48 -3.60 23.13 15.90
N HIS A 49 -3.88 23.40 14.62
CA HIS A 49 -3.48 24.68 14.01
C HIS A 49 -4.62 25.56 13.46
N ALA A 50 -5.89 25.38 13.86
CA ALA A 50 -7.09 25.97 13.22
C ALA A 50 -7.11 27.50 12.98
N ASP A 51 -6.14 28.27 13.51
CA ASP A 51 -6.19 29.74 13.61
C ASP A 51 -4.98 30.49 12.98
N ASN A 52 -4.12 29.87 12.13
CA ASN A 52 -2.93 30.58 11.63
C ASN A 52 -2.51 30.27 10.18
N ASP A 53 -2.04 31.29 9.44
CA ASP A 53 -1.67 31.30 8.01
C ASP A 53 -0.60 30.27 7.60
N THR A 54 0.17 29.76 8.57
CA THR A 54 1.14 28.66 8.45
C THR A 54 0.49 27.37 7.90
N LYS A 55 -0.83 27.22 8.07
CA LYS A 55 -1.68 26.15 7.53
C LYS A 55 -1.61 25.94 6.03
N ARG A 56 -1.24 26.97 5.25
CA ARG A 56 -1.17 26.85 3.79
C ARG A 56 -0.01 25.96 3.36
N GLU A 57 1.02 25.87 4.19
CA GLU A 57 2.19 25.01 3.96
C GLU A 57 1.94 23.58 4.45
N GLU A 58 1.27 23.42 5.60
CA GLU A 58 0.81 22.12 6.08
C GLU A 58 -0.27 21.50 5.18
N GLY A 59 -1.20 22.31 4.66
CA GLY A 59 -2.21 21.89 3.70
C GLY A 59 -1.59 21.28 2.43
N LYS A 60 -0.44 21.80 1.99
CA LYS A 60 0.34 21.19 0.90
C LYS A 60 0.93 19.85 1.30
N MET A 61 1.48 19.72 2.51
CA MET A 61 1.94 18.42 3.01
C MET A 61 0.79 17.42 3.13
N ILE A 62 -0.42 17.85 3.52
CA ILE A 62 -1.61 16.99 3.58
C ILE A 62 -2.02 16.54 2.18
N ALA A 63 -2.10 17.46 1.22
CA ALA A 63 -2.42 17.14 -0.17
C ALA A 63 -1.40 16.16 -0.78
N LEU A 64 -0.11 16.37 -0.54
CA LEU A 64 0.96 15.48 -0.99
C LEU A 64 0.83 14.08 -0.36
N THR A 65 0.46 14.01 0.93
CA THR A 65 0.29 12.72 1.62
C THR A 65 -0.82 11.88 0.99
N SER A 66 -1.97 12.48 0.67
CA SER A 66 -3.07 11.77 0.02
C SER A 66 -2.72 11.31 -1.40
N VAL A 67 -1.96 12.11 -2.15
CA VAL A 67 -1.46 11.74 -3.48
C VAL A 67 -0.51 10.55 -3.39
N ILE A 68 0.39 10.52 -2.41
CA ILE A 68 1.31 9.41 -2.19
C ILE A 68 0.57 8.10 -1.91
N VAL A 69 -0.47 8.13 -1.06
CA VAL A 69 -1.32 6.95 -0.80
C VAL A 69 -1.97 6.44 -2.08
N MET A 70 -2.50 7.35 -2.91
CA MET A 70 -3.14 7.00 -4.17
C MET A 70 -2.16 6.37 -5.18
N VAL A 71 -0.94 6.94 -5.27
CA VAL A 71 0.13 6.42 -6.13
C VAL A 71 0.54 5.02 -5.69
N ILE A 72 0.70 4.77 -4.38
CA ILE A 72 1.08 3.45 -3.88
C ILE A 72 0.02 2.39 -4.25
N MET A 73 -1.27 2.71 -4.08
CA MET A 73 -2.34 1.77 -4.43
C MET A 73 -2.35 1.44 -5.93
N ALA A 74 -2.13 2.45 -6.78
CA ALA A 74 -2.08 2.29 -8.23
C ALA A 74 -0.83 1.51 -8.69
N SER A 75 0.35 1.81 -8.13
CA SER A 75 1.61 1.15 -8.47
C SER A 75 1.55 -0.35 -8.20
N ILE A 76 0.93 -0.76 -7.09
CA ILE A 76 0.90 -2.18 -6.74
C ILE A 76 -0.11 -2.96 -7.58
N TRP A 77 -1.28 -2.39 -7.91
CA TRP A 77 -2.18 -3.00 -8.89
C TRP A 77 -1.53 -3.16 -10.27
N GLY A 78 -0.74 -2.17 -10.70
CA GLY A 78 0.06 -2.26 -11.92
C GLY A 78 1.04 -3.43 -11.90
N ILE A 79 1.81 -3.57 -10.81
CA ILE A 79 2.78 -4.66 -10.64
C ILE A 79 2.07 -6.01 -10.53
N LEU A 80 0.99 -6.12 -9.75
CA LEU A 80 0.20 -7.36 -9.63
C LEU A 80 -0.42 -7.78 -10.95
N SER A 81 -0.98 -6.84 -11.71
CA SER A 81 -1.55 -7.11 -13.03
C SER A 81 -0.49 -7.54 -14.02
N PHE A 82 0.66 -6.87 -14.02
CA PHE A 82 1.79 -7.22 -14.88
C PHE A 82 2.36 -8.59 -14.56
N LEU A 83 2.52 -8.89 -13.26
CA LEU A 83 3.05 -10.17 -12.81
C LEU A 83 2.09 -11.30 -13.14
N LYS A 84 0.79 -11.16 -12.85
CA LYS A 84 -0.25 -12.13 -13.25
C LYS A 84 -0.24 -12.37 -14.77
N ALA A 85 -0.22 -11.30 -15.57
CA ALA A 85 -0.21 -11.40 -17.03
C ALA A 85 1.06 -12.03 -17.61
N SER A 86 2.14 -12.15 -16.84
CA SER A 86 3.38 -12.81 -17.28
C SER A 86 3.41 -14.31 -16.95
N ILE A 87 2.61 -14.80 -15.99
CA ILE A 87 2.58 -16.22 -15.60
C ILE A 87 1.44 -17.00 -16.28
N PHE A 88 0.39 -16.30 -16.69
CA PHE A 88 -0.70 -16.82 -17.52
C PHE A 88 -0.45 -16.50 -18.99
#